data_AF-A0A9E3BZC9-F1
#
_entry.id   AF-A0A9E3BZC9-F1
#
_cell.length_a   1.000
_cell.length_b   1.000
_cell.length_c   1.000
_cell.angle_alpha   90.00
_cell.angle_beta   90.00
_cell.angle_gamma   90.00
#
_symmetry.space_group_name_H-M   'P 1'
#
loop_
_entity.id
_entity.type
_entity.pdbx_description
1 polymer ?
#
loop_
_entity_poly.entity_id
_entity_poly.type
_entity_poly.pdbx_seq_one_letter_code
_entity_poly.pdbx_strand_id
1 'polypeptide(L)' 'ISTMSAERDNVHWFVPRTERAITFDVVISDLDAGAPSHVIEAIDPMRGQKQVDGTIRAPVVSFDEAARIYTSDV' A
#
# COMPACT_ATOMS: atom_id res chain seq x y z
N ILE A 1 -6.87 -10.89 -8.42
CA ILE A 1 -6.69 -9.66 -9.24
C ILE A 1 -7.39 -8.54 -8.49
N SER A 2 -6.67 -7.48 -8.14
CA SER A 2 -7.25 -6.25 -7.61
C SER A 2 -7.05 -5.17 -8.66
N THR A 3 -8.04 -4.30 -8.86
CA THR A 3 -8.01 -3.22 -9.85
C THR A 3 -8.13 -1.89 -9.14
N MET A 4 -7.33 -0.91 -9.56
CA MET A 4 -7.45 0.47 -9.08
C MET A 4 -8.31 1.27 -10.07
N SER A 5 -9.23 2.11 -9.57
CA SER A 5 -9.99 3.05 -10.39
C SER A 5 -9.90 4.49 -9.86
N ALA A 6 -10.06 5.48 -10.73
CA ALA A 6 -10.02 6.89 -10.35
C ALA A 6 -11.19 7.33 -9.44
N GLU A 7 -12.23 6.50 -9.29
CA GLU A 7 -13.42 6.84 -8.50
C GLU A 7 -13.24 6.62 -6.99
N ARG A 8 -12.15 5.98 -6.54
CA ARG A 8 -11.95 5.63 -5.13
C ARG A 8 -10.50 5.74 -4.70
N ASP A 9 -10.28 6.08 -3.42
CA ASP A 9 -9.00 5.92 -2.75
C ASP A 9 -8.69 4.42 -2.63
N ASN A 10 -7.98 3.86 -3.63
CA ASN A 10 -7.71 2.43 -3.71
C ASN A 10 -6.64 2.04 -2.67
N VAL A 11 -7.08 1.45 -1.56
CA VAL A 11 -6.19 0.89 -0.53
C VAL A 11 -6.19 -0.62 -0.63
N HIS A 12 -5.02 -1.20 -0.90
CA HIS A 12 -4.82 -2.65 -0.95
C HIS A 12 -4.03 -3.10 0.27
N TRP A 13 -4.55 -4.10 0.97
CA TRP A 13 -3.90 -4.75 2.10
C TRP A 13 -3.92 -6.26 1.93
N PHE A 14 -2.75 -6.89 2.00
CA PHE A 14 -2.62 -8.33 1.90
C PHE A 14 -2.15 -8.92 3.23
N VAL A 15 -2.82 -9.98 3.68
CA VAL A 15 -2.39 -10.77 4.84
C VAL A 15 -2.07 -12.18 4.33
N PRO A 16 -0.82 -12.68 4.48
CA PRO A 16 -0.50 -14.05 4.10
C PRO A 16 -1.32 -15.03 4.95
N ARG A 17 -1.89 -16.05 4.31
CA ARG A 17 -2.63 -17.14 4.97
C ARG A 17 -1.81 -18.41 5.12
N THR A 18 -0.63 -18.45 4.51
CA THR A 18 0.33 -19.55 4.49
C THR A 18 1.71 -19.03 4.86
N GLU A 19 2.64 -19.95 5.12
CA GLU A 19 4.03 -19.63 5.50
C GLU A 19 4.74 -18.74 4.46
N ARG A 20 4.45 -18.93 3.17
CA ARG A 20 5.01 -18.12 2.08
C ARG A 20 3.91 -17.49 1.24
N ALA A 21 4.00 -16.18 1.04
CA ALA A 21 3.23 -15.42 0.07
C ALA A 21 4.16 -14.43 -0.63
N ILE A 22 3.95 -14.22 -1.92
CA ILE A 22 4.70 -13.26 -2.72
C ILE A 22 3.68 -12.39 -3.44
N THR A 23 3.83 -11.08 -3.33
CA THR A 23 3.09 -10.11 -4.14
C THR A 23 4.04 -9.50 -5.16
N PHE A 24 3.50 -9.17 -6.33
CA PHE A 24 4.20 -8.45 -7.37
C PHE A 24 3.21 -7.50 -8.03
N ASP A 25 3.50 -6.21 -7.95
CA ASP A 25 2.63 -5.15 -8.41
C ASP A 25 3.20 -4.54 -9.70
N VAL A 26 2.36 -4.42 -10.73
CA VAL A 26 2.69 -3.77 -12.01
C VAL A 26 1.80 -2.55 -12.16
N VAL A 27 2.41 -1.39 -12.24
CA VAL A 27 1.71 -0.11 -12.41
C VAL A 27 1.89 0.36 -13.84
N ILE A 28 0.77 0.58 -14.54
CA ILE A 28 0.74 1.09 -15.90
C ILE A 28 0.16 2.51 -15.86
N SER A 29 1.00 3.49 -16.18
CA SER A 29 0.64 4.92 -16.20
C SER A 29 0.17 5.36 -17.58
N ASP A 30 -0.44 6.56 -17.64
CA ASP A 30 -0.74 7.29 -18.88
C ASP A 30 -1.69 6.58 -19.85
N LEU A 31 -2.59 5.73 -19.33
CA LEU A 31 -3.64 5.10 -20.13
C LEU A 31 -4.72 6.10 -20.58
N ASP A 32 -5.00 7.10 -19.76
CA ASP A 32 -6.01 8.13 -20.01
C ASP A 32 -5.35 9.50 -20.22
N ALA A 33 -5.44 10.02 -21.45
CA ALA A 33 -4.85 11.31 -21.79
C ALA A 33 -5.49 12.45 -20.98
N GLY A 34 -4.67 13.17 -20.21
CA GLY A 34 -5.11 14.30 -19.38
C GLY A 34 -5.62 13.90 -17.99
N ALA A 35 -5.58 12.61 -17.63
CA ALA A 35 -5.87 12.19 -16.27
C ALA A 35 -4.81 12.72 -15.28
N PRO A 36 -5.19 12.98 -14.01
CA PRO A 36 -4.22 13.35 -12.97
C PRO A 36 -3.16 12.27 -12.77
N SER A 37 -1.94 12.69 -12.42
CA SER A 37 -0.89 11.77 -11.98
C SER A 37 -1.36 11.03 -10.72
N HIS A 38 -1.17 9.72 -10.67
CA HIS A 38 -1.34 8.97 -9.44
C HIS A 38 -0.06 9.02 -8.59
N VAL A 39 -0.24 8.89 -7.28
CA VAL A 39 0.86 8.76 -6.32
C VAL A 39 0.69 7.45 -5.57
N ILE A 40 1.78 6.73 -5.37
CA ILE A 40 1.81 5.54 -4.52
C ILE A 40 2.67 5.87 -3.32
N GLU A 41 2.06 5.80 -2.13
CA GLU A 41 2.72 6.06 -0.87
C GLU A 41 2.78 4.78 -0.04
N ALA A 42 3.93 4.49 0.57
CA ALA A 42 4.04 3.43 1.55
C ALA A 42 3.60 3.97 2.92
N ILE A 43 2.69 3.27 3.58
CA ILE A 43 2.25 3.58 4.94
C ILE A 43 2.74 2.50 5.90
N ASP A 44 3.11 2.89 7.12
CA ASP A 44 3.48 1.96 8.18
C ASP A 44 2.36 1.84 9.23
N PRO A 45 1.42 0.92 9.03
CA PRO A 45 0.29 0.70 9.92
C PRO A 45 0.69 0.12 11.30
N MET A 46 1.84 -0.55 11.40
CA MET A 46 2.29 -1.17 12.65
C MET A 46 2.76 -0.12 13.66
N ARG A 47 3.30 1.00 13.18
CA ARG A 47 3.55 2.20 13.99
C ARG A 47 2.35 3.14 14.06
N GLY A 48 1.18 2.74 13.56
CA GLY A 48 -0.03 3.55 13.56
C GLY A 48 -0.72 3.62 14.92
N GLN A 49 -1.41 4.74 15.17
CA GLN A 49 -2.23 4.95 16.36
C GLN A 49 -3.72 4.78 16.04
N LYS A 50 -4.37 3.82 16.70
CA LYS A 50 -5.83 3.65 16.66
C LYS A 50 -6.52 4.87 17.29
N GLN A 51 -7.52 5.39 16.60
CA GLN A 51 -8.34 6.51 17.03
C GLN A 51 -9.65 6.01 17.68
N VAL A 52 -10.37 6.90 18.36
CA VAL A 52 -11.63 6.58 19.07
C VAL A 52 -12.72 6.06 18.13
N ASP A 53 -12.72 6.52 16.88
CA ASP A 53 -13.66 6.11 15.82
C ASP A 53 -13.28 4.79 15.12
N GLY A 54 -12.20 4.13 15.55
CA GLY A 54 -11.71 2.89 14.96
C GLY A 54 -10.78 3.08 13.75
N THR A 55 -10.52 4.31 13.31
CA THR A 55 -9.53 4.60 12.27
C THR A 55 -8.09 4.42 12.78
N ILE A 56 -7.13 4.30 11.86
CA ILE A 56 -5.71 4.24 12.19
C ILE A 56 -5.02 5.45 11.55
N ARG A 57 -4.34 6.26 12.37
CA ARG A 57 -3.40 7.27 11.88
C ARG A 57 -2.02 6.62 11.80
N ALA A 58 -1.56 6.35 10.58
CA ALA A 58 -0.25 5.74 10.31
C ALA A 58 0.72 6.76 9.67
N PRO A 59 2.03 6.68 9.94
CA PRO A 59 3.02 7.47 9.22
C PRO A 59 3.18 7.00 7.77
N VAL A 60 3.37 7.96 6.87
CA VAL A 60 3.90 7.71 5.52
C VAL A 60 5.41 7.49 5.63
N VAL A 61 5.93 6.46 4.97
CA VAL A 61 7.34 6.08 4.96
C VAL A 61 7.86 5.97 3.53
N SER A 62 9.18 6.00 3.33
CA SER A 62 9.76 5.70 2.01
C SER A 62 9.64 4.21 1.70
N PHE A 63 9.69 3.84 0.41
CA PHE A 63 9.73 2.44 0.00
C PHE A 63 10.96 1.70 0.56
N ASP A 64 12.11 2.35 0.67
CA ASP A 64 13.32 1.76 1.27
C ASP A 64 13.14 1.46 2.77
N GLU A 65 12.51 2.37 3.51
CA GLU A 65 12.17 2.15 4.93
C GLU A 65 11.11 1.05 5.06
N ALA A 66 10.07 1.05 4.23
CA ALA A 66 9.08 -0.02 4.20
C ALA A 66 9.72 -1.39 3.90
N ALA A 67 10.61 -1.47 2.92
CA ALA A 67 11.37 -2.67 2.62
C ALA A 67 12.19 -3.12 3.83
N ARG A 68 12.89 -2.21 4.54
CA ARG A 68 13.65 -2.57 5.74
C ARG A 68 12.78 -3.09 6.89
N ILE A 69 11.57 -2.56 7.08
CA ILE A 69 10.68 -2.97 8.18
C ILE A 69 9.98 -4.30 7.88
N TYR A 70 9.61 -4.51 6.62
CA TYR A 70 8.73 -5.60 6.20
C TYR A 70 9.44 -6.71 5.41
N THR A 71 10.73 -6.59 5.12
CA THR A 71 11.53 -7.72 4.64
C THR A 71 11.72 -8.70 5.80
N SER A 72 11.15 -9.89 5.66
CA SER A 72 11.49 -11.02 6.53
C SER A 72 12.91 -11.45 6.22
N ASP A 73 13.76 -11.54 7.24
CA ASP A 73 14.96 -12.39 7.16
C ASP A 73 14.46 -13.81 6.84
N VAL A 74 14.71 -14.27 5.62
CA VAL A 74 14.49 -15.67 5.22
C VAL A 74 15.75 -16.44 5.53
#